data_AF-A0A0K1JVN0-F1
#
_entry.id   AF-A0A0K1JVN0-F1
#
_cell.length_a   1.000
_cell.length_b   1.000
_cell.length_c   1.000
_cell.angle_alpha   90.00
_cell.angle_beta   90.00
_cell.angle_gamma   90.00
#
_symmetry.space_group_name_H-M   'P 1'
#
loop_
_entity.id
_entity.type
_entity.pdbx_description
1 polymer ?
#
loop_
_entity_poly.entity_id
_entity_poly.type
_entity_poly.pdbx_seq_one_letter_code
_entity_poly.pdbx_strand_id
1 'polypeptide(L)'
;MQLFFEIGQAEQTLINVLRDALGFAVESTDIEVPDAFGFVQITDYEKGFNQGVLITWPLDSRILVDEDEVAKKIAVRLRTRILIEKESEDCWFQISLTGELAPAAVQLSESGVDIATVS
;
A
#
# COMPACT_ATOMS: atom_id res chain seq x y z
N MET A 1 5.01 1.13 -6.35
CA MET A 1 4.86 1.13 -4.87
C MET A 1 3.95 -0.02 -4.47
N GLN A 2 4.38 -0.84 -3.51
CA GLN A 2 3.65 -2.00 -3.03
C GLN A 2 3.28 -1.80 -1.54
N LEU A 3 2.00 -1.90 -1.22
CA LEU A 3 1.47 -1.79 0.14
C LEU A 3 0.74 -3.08 0.52
N PHE A 4 0.80 -3.46 1.79
CA PHE A 4 0.02 -4.56 2.34
C PHE A 4 -0.74 -4.06 3.58
N PHE A 5 -2.02 -4.36 3.66
CA PHE A 5 -2.91 -3.87 4.71
C PHE A 5 -3.24 -4.99 5.67
N GLU A 6 -3.17 -4.71 6.97
CA GLU A 6 -3.59 -5.68 7.99
C GLU A 6 -5.09 -5.96 7.90
N ILE A 7 -5.87 -4.93 7.61
CA ILE A 7 -7.31 -5.00 7.48
C ILE A 7 -7.67 -4.58 6.06
N GLY A 8 -8.20 -5.53 5.28
CA GLY A 8 -8.71 -5.29 3.94
C GLY A 8 -9.73 -4.15 3.89
N GLN A 9 -9.66 -3.40 2.80
CA GLN A 9 -10.44 -2.21 2.55
C GLN A 9 -11.30 -2.42 1.32
N ALA A 10 -12.47 -1.77 1.30
CA ALA A 10 -13.26 -1.73 0.08
C ALA A 10 -12.50 -0.97 -1.02
N GLU A 11 -12.49 -1.50 -2.22
CA GLU A 11 -11.76 -0.94 -3.38
C GLU A 11 -12.07 0.54 -3.63
N GLN A 12 -13.34 0.93 -3.61
CA GLN A 12 -13.74 2.34 -3.76
C GLN A 12 -13.14 3.24 -2.66
N THR A 13 -12.98 2.71 -1.45
CA THR A 13 -12.35 3.43 -0.33
C THR A 13 -10.85 3.58 -0.57
N LEU A 14 -10.18 2.52 -1.04
CA LEU A 14 -8.77 2.58 -1.42
C LEU A 14 -8.53 3.63 -2.50
N ILE A 15 -9.27 3.62 -3.59
CA ILE A 15 -9.12 4.59 -4.69
C ILE A 15 -9.21 6.03 -4.19
N ASN A 16 -10.21 6.33 -3.34
CA ASN A 16 -10.39 7.66 -2.79
C ASN A 16 -9.24 8.08 -1.88
N VAL A 17 -8.76 7.17 -1.02
CA VAL A 17 -7.67 7.46 -0.09
C VAL A 17 -6.33 7.57 -0.81
N LEU A 18 -6.09 6.71 -1.81
CA LEU A 18 -4.90 6.76 -2.67
C LEU A 18 -4.83 8.05 -3.44
N ARG A 19 -5.94 8.52 -4.02
CA ARG A 19 -6.01 9.81 -4.71
C ARG A 19 -5.54 10.96 -3.81
N ASP A 20 -6.07 11.00 -2.58
CA ASP A 20 -5.72 12.05 -1.62
C ASP A 20 -4.26 11.95 -1.16
N ALA A 21 -3.72 10.72 -1.00
CA ALA A 21 -2.37 10.50 -0.53
C ALA A 21 -1.31 10.77 -1.62
N LEU A 22 -1.56 10.29 -2.84
CA LEU A 22 -0.67 10.40 -4.00
C LEU A 22 -0.70 11.78 -4.66
N GLY A 23 -1.82 12.51 -4.53
CA GLY A 23 -2.02 13.79 -5.19
C GLY A 23 -2.42 13.68 -6.68
N PHE A 24 -2.69 12.47 -7.17
CA PHE A 24 -3.21 12.20 -8.51
C PHE A 24 -4.22 11.04 -8.47
N ALA A 25 -5.09 10.96 -9.46
CA ALA A 25 -6.12 9.91 -9.53
C ALA A 25 -5.53 8.56 -9.95
N VAL A 26 -6.03 7.49 -9.34
CA VAL A 26 -5.76 6.10 -9.75
C VAL A 26 -7.07 5.39 -10.03
N GLU A 27 -7.04 4.43 -10.94
CA GLU A 27 -8.16 3.53 -11.24
C GLU A 27 -7.76 2.08 -11.03
N SER A 28 -8.74 1.18 -11.07
CA SER A 28 -8.54 -0.27 -10.96
C SER A 28 -9.28 -0.99 -12.10
N THR A 29 -9.22 -2.32 -12.11
CA THR A 29 -9.95 -3.14 -13.08
C THR A 29 -11.46 -2.94 -13.00
N ASP A 30 -12.01 -2.81 -11.78
CA ASP A 30 -13.45 -2.79 -11.54
C ASP A 30 -14.00 -1.37 -11.32
N ILE A 31 -13.13 -0.38 -11.13
CA ILE A 31 -13.50 1.03 -10.92
C ILE A 31 -12.68 1.92 -11.84
N GLU A 32 -13.30 2.32 -12.94
CA GLU A 32 -12.79 3.34 -13.86
C GLU A 32 -12.87 4.72 -13.21
N VAL A 33 -11.78 5.50 -13.32
CA VAL A 33 -11.73 6.87 -12.82
C VAL A 33 -11.33 7.80 -13.96
N PRO A 34 -12.19 8.77 -14.35
CA PRO A 34 -11.83 9.74 -15.38
C PRO A 34 -10.52 10.45 -15.03
N ASP A 35 -9.65 10.59 -16.02
CA ASP A 35 -8.33 11.21 -15.89
C ASP A 35 -7.40 10.51 -14.88
N ALA A 36 -7.59 9.21 -14.64
CA ALA A 36 -6.64 8.42 -13.86
C ALA A 36 -5.24 8.49 -14.48
N PHE A 37 -4.26 8.75 -13.63
CA PHE A 37 -2.85 8.83 -14.01
C PHE A 37 -2.07 7.57 -13.60
N GLY A 38 -2.60 6.81 -12.65
CA GLY A 38 -2.04 5.54 -12.23
C GLY A 38 -3.10 4.44 -12.16
N PHE A 39 -2.62 3.22 -11.95
CA PHE A 39 -3.44 2.03 -11.85
C PHE A 39 -3.13 1.30 -10.54
N VAL A 40 -4.17 0.78 -9.90
CA VAL A 40 -4.08 -0.04 -8.69
C VAL A 40 -4.56 -1.46 -8.95
N GLN A 41 -3.72 -2.44 -8.58
CA GLN A 41 -4.08 -3.85 -8.51
C GLN A 41 -4.25 -4.24 -7.05
N ILE A 42 -5.35 -4.92 -6.73
CA ILE A 42 -5.69 -5.35 -5.38
C ILE A 42 -5.71 -6.88 -5.35
N THR A 43 -5.04 -7.46 -4.37
CA THR A 43 -4.97 -8.91 -4.16
C THR A 43 -5.32 -9.21 -2.72
N ASP A 44 -6.30 -10.06 -2.48
CA ASP A 44 -6.65 -10.51 -1.12
C ASP A 44 -5.91 -11.80 -0.76
N TYR A 45 -5.55 -11.93 0.52
CA TYR A 45 -4.83 -13.05 1.11
C TYR A 45 -5.59 -13.61 2.31
N GLU A 46 -5.33 -14.86 2.68
CA GLU A 46 -6.05 -15.53 3.77
C GLU A 46 -5.46 -15.22 5.16
N LYS A 47 -4.20 -14.80 5.23
CA LYS A 47 -3.44 -14.63 6.48
C LYS A 47 -2.58 -13.37 6.50
N GLY A 48 -2.21 -12.95 7.70
CA GLY A 48 -1.31 -11.81 7.94
C GLY A 48 -1.92 -10.50 7.47
N PHE A 49 -1.13 -9.72 6.73
CA PHE A 49 -1.58 -8.56 5.99
C PHE A 49 -2.39 -9.03 4.78
N ASN A 50 -3.71 -9.05 4.98
CA ASN A 50 -4.64 -9.80 4.16
C ASN A 50 -5.05 -9.13 2.84
N GLN A 51 -4.48 -7.96 2.52
CA GLN A 51 -4.74 -7.28 1.26
C GLN A 51 -3.48 -6.58 0.74
N GLY A 52 -2.98 -7.01 -0.41
CA GLY A 52 -1.90 -6.38 -1.15
C GLY A 52 -2.45 -5.38 -2.17
N VAL A 53 -1.73 -4.27 -2.33
CA VAL A 53 -2.10 -3.17 -3.22
C VAL A 53 -0.84 -2.73 -3.96
N LEU A 54 -0.78 -3.07 -5.26
CA LEU A 54 0.27 -2.62 -6.16
C LEU A 54 -0.20 -1.36 -6.89
N ILE A 55 0.54 -0.28 -6.75
CA ILE A 55 0.24 0.99 -7.43
C ILE A 55 1.33 1.27 -8.44
N THR A 56 0.89 1.51 -9.68
CA THR A 56 1.74 1.76 -10.84
C THR A 56 1.34 3.06 -11.53
N TRP A 57 2.32 3.76 -12.10
CA TRP A 57 2.11 4.97 -12.89
C TRP A 57 3.28 5.13 -13.87
N PRO A 58 3.15 5.98 -14.91
CA PRO A 58 4.20 6.17 -15.92
C PRO A 58 5.56 6.57 -15.32
N LEU A 59 6.61 5.82 -15.68
CA LEU A 59 7.99 6.03 -15.21
C LEU A 59 8.62 7.34 -15.71
N ASP A 60 8.14 7.88 -16.82
CA ASP A 60 8.57 9.14 -17.41
C ASP A 60 7.87 10.36 -16.79
N SER A 61 7.01 10.14 -15.79
CA SER A 61 6.33 11.22 -15.08
C SER A 61 7.32 12.05 -14.26
N ARG A 62 7.05 13.36 -14.17
CA ARG A 62 7.78 14.27 -13.25
C ARG A 62 7.29 14.15 -11.81
N ILE A 63 6.45 13.16 -11.51
CA ILE A 63 5.82 12.99 -10.21
C ILE A 63 6.82 12.29 -9.29
N LEU A 64 7.25 12.98 -8.25
CA LEU A 64 8.05 12.41 -7.18
C LEU A 64 7.09 12.03 -6.05
N VAL A 65 6.91 10.72 -5.85
CA VAL A 65 6.08 10.17 -4.78
C VAL A 65 7.01 9.80 -3.62
N ASP A 66 6.77 10.39 -2.45
CA ASP A 66 7.39 9.95 -1.20
C ASP A 66 6.54 8.81 -0.64
N GLU A 67 6.99 7.58 -0.85
CA GLU A 67 6.23 6.38 -0.51
C GLU A 67 5.97 6.27 1.00
N ASP A 68 6.90 6.75 1.84
CA ASP A 68 6.73 6.72 3.30
C ASP A 68 5.61 7.66 3.74
N GLU A 69 5.62 8.90 3.22
CA GLU A 69 4.58 9.88 3.55
C GLU A 69 3.21 9.46 3.03
N VAL A 70 3.16 8.82 1.85
CA VAL A 70 1.94 8.23 1.31
C VAL A 70 1.43 7.12 2.22
N ALA A 71 2.27 6.14 2.57
CA ALA A 71 1.89 5.02 3.43
C ALA A 71 1.42 5.49 4.82
N LYS A 72 2.10 6.47 5.43
CA LYS A 72 1.69 7.10 6.70
C LYS A 72 0.31 7.75 6.62
N LYS A 73 0.06 8.57 5.59
CA LYS A 73 -1.25 9.21 5.39
C LYS A 73 -2.36 8.17 5.28
N ILE A 74 -2.13 7.11 4.51
CA ILE A 74 -3.10 6.03 4.31
C ILE A 74 -3.36 5.28 5.63
N ALA A 75 -2.30 4.86 6.33
CA ALA A 75 -2.40 4.12 7.59
C ALA A 75 -3.20 4.89 8.65
N VAL A 76 -2.89 6.19 8.82
CA VAL A 76 -3.60 7.07 9.76
C VAL A 76 -5.07 7.26 9.35
N ARG A 77 -5.32 7.49 8.06
CA ARG A 77 -6.67 7.75 7.57
C ARG A 77 -7.59 6.53 7.67
N LEU A 78 -7.06 5.36 7.37
CA LEU A 78 -7.81 4.09 7.41
C LEU A 78 -7.74 3.39 8.77
N ARG A 79 -6.92 3.92 9.70
CA ARG A 79 -6.68 3.35 11.03
C ARG A 79 -6.28 1.87 10.96
N THR A 80 -5.36 1.56 10.06
CA THR A 80 -4.86 0.21 9.83
C THR A 80 -3.34 0.22 9.86
N ARG A 81 -2.75 -0.91 10.28
CA ARG A 81 -1.33 -1.15 10.04
C ARG A 81 -1.10 -1.45 8.56
N ILE A 82 0.03 -0.99 8.05
CA ILE A 82 0.45 -1.19 6.67
C ILE A 82 1.89 -1.69 6.66
N LEU A 83 2.22 -2.66 5.81
CA LEU A 83 3.59 -2.92 5.39
C LEU A 83 3.84 -2.24 4.06
N ILE A 84 5.02 -1.65 3.91
CA ILE A 84 5.54 -1.17 2.64
C ILE A 84 6.83 -1.92 2.30
N GLU A 85 6.91 -2.37 1.06
CA GLU A 85 8.12 -2.93 0.47
C GLU A 85 8.85 -1.84 -0.32
N LYS A 86 10.10 -1.56 0.04
CA LYS A 86 10.97 -0.67 -0.71
C LYS A 86 11.93 -1.49 -1.56
N GLU A 87 11.49 -1.87 -2.76
CA GLU A 87 12.27 -2.71 -3.68
C GLU A 87 13.68 -2.17 -3.95
N SER A 88 13.85 -0.85 -4.04
CA SER A 88 15.17 -0.24 -4.27
C SER A 88 16.16 -0.43 -3.14
N GLU A 89 15.68 -0.73 -1.93
CA GLU A 89 16.48 -0.86 -0.71
C GLU A 89 16.46 -2.29 -0.15
N ASP A 90 15.74 -3.21 -0.81
CA ASP A 90 15.53 -4.60 -0.36
C ASP A 90 15.14 -4.68 1.12
N CYS A 91 14.24 -3.78 1.54
CA CYS A 91 13.82 -3.68 2.93
C CYS A 91 12.33 -3.37 3.08
N TRP A 92 11.82 -3.67 4.27
CA TRP A 92 10.41 -3.58 4.60
C TRP A 92 10.22 -2.69 5.83
N PHE A 93 9.13 -1.94 5.83
CA PHE A 93 8.73 -1.14 6.97
C PHE A 93 7.28 -1.41 7.33
N GLN A 94 7.00 -1.40 8.63
CA GLN A 94 5.65 -1.34 9.17
C GLN A 94 5.31 0.11 9.52
N ILE A 95 4.14 0.54 9.07
CA ILE A 95 3.50 1.79 9.48
C ILE A 95 2.39 1.43 10.47
N SER A 96 2.43 2.03 11.66
CA SER A 96 1.36 1.89 12.64
C SER A 96 0.13 2.74 12.26
N LEU A 97 -1.01 2.48 12.91
CA LEU A 97 -2.21 3.31 12.78
C LEU A 97 -2.03 4.78 13.22
N THR A 98 -0.94 5.12 13.91
CA THR A 98 -0.56 6.51 14.27
C THR A 98 0.43 7.13 13.28
N GLY A 99 0.87 6.37 12.27
CA GLY A 99 1.85 6.82 11.28
C GLY A 99 3.31 6.62 11.71
N GLU A 100 3.57 5.88 12.80
CA GLU A 100 4.93 5.54 13.21
C GLU A 100 5.50 4.50 12.23
N LEU A 101 6.68 4.81 11.69
CA LEU A 101 7.40 3.96 10.75
C LEU A 101 8.50 3.19 11.49
N ALA A 102 8.54 1.88 11.34
CA ALA A 102 9.58 1.03 11.92
C ALA A 102 10.02 -0.04 10.92
N PRO A 103 11.32 -0.43 10.88
CA PRO A 103 11.77 -1.57 10.08
C PRO A 103 11.00 -2.84 10.47
N ALA A 104 10.68 -3.67 9.48
CA ALA A 104 9.96 -4.92 9.68
C ALA A 104 10.74 -6.07 9.03
N ALA A 105 10.85 -7.20 9.73
CA ALA A 105 11.22 -8.46 9.12
C ALA A 105 9.93 -9.12 8.62
N VAL A 106 9.88 -9.47 7.34
CA VAL A 106 8.67 -10.00 6.70
C VAL A 106 8.89 -11.44 6.26
N GLN A 107 7.88 -12.28 6.48
CA GLN A 107 7.80 -13.62 5.94
C GLN A 107 6.71 -13.67 4.86
N LEU A 108 7.12 -14.00 3.64
CA LEU A 108 6.21 -14.20 2.51
C LEU A 108 5.78 -15.67 2.45
N SER A 109 4.51 -15.89 2.14
CA SER A 109 3.95 -17.21 1.87
C SER A 109 2.93 -17.14 0.73
N GLU A 110 2.56 -18.29 0.18
CA GLU A 110 1.48 -18.36 -0.82
C GLU A 110 0.13 -17.84 -0.28
N SER A 111 -0.06 -17.87 1.05
CA SER A 111 -1.30 -17.47 1.71
C SER A 111 -1.29 -16.03 2.23
N GLY A 112 -0.22 -15.27 2.02
CA GLY A 112 -0.12 -13.87 2.44
C GLY A 112 1.25 -13.45 2.96
N VAL A 113 1.28 -12.22 3.50
CA VAL A 113 2.46 -11.51 3.99
C VAL A 113 2.33 -11.30 5.50
N ASP A 114 3.32 -11.69 6.29
CA ASP A 114 3.29 -11.53 7.75
C ASP A 114 4.61 -10.99 8.31
N ILE A 115 4.60 -10.50 9.55
CA ILE A 115 5.80 -10.07 10.26
C ILE A 115 6.45 -11.30 10.88
N ALA A 116 7.73 -11.51 10.58
CA ALA A 116 8.51 -12.59 11.16
C ALA A 116 8.63 -12.37 12.67
N THR A 117 8.08 -13.29 13.47
CA THR A 117 8.30 -13.30 14.91
C THR A 117 9.74 -13.73 15.19
N VAL A 118 10.51 -12.86 15.86
CA VAL A 118 11.82 -13.24 16.39
C VAL A 118 11.59 -14.14 17.61
N SER A 119 11.84 -15.43 17.44
CA SER A 119 11.82 -16.45 18.50
C SER A 119 13.10 -16.44 19.31
#